data_AF-A0A7V4QDC6-F1
#
_entry.id   AF-A0A7V4QDC6-F1
#
_cell.length_a   1.000
_cell.length_b   1.000
_cell.length_c   1.000
_cell.angle_alpha   90.00
_cell.angle_beta   90.00
_cell.angle_gamma   90.00
#
_symmetry.space_group_name_H-M   'P 1'
#
loop_
_entity.id
_entity.type
_entity.pdbx_description
1 polymer ?
#
loop_
_entity_poly.entity_id
_entity_poly.type
_entity_poly.pdbx_seq_one_letter_code
_entity_poly.pdbx_strand_id
1 'polypeptide(L)' 'MFGLNGISGMLIATVLLLSIIGFLAVNALMVEQREASNYYKIDGEKEIKMFDKSAASRVVDAK' A
#
# COMPACT_ATOMS: atom_id res chain seq x y z
N MET A 1 35.22 24.35 22.27
CA MET A 1 35.36 23.51 21.06
C MET A 1 34.49 22.24 21.06
N PHE A 2 33.86 21.81 22.16
CA PHE A 2 33.02 20.59 22.20
C PHE A 2 31.57 20.77 21.71
N GLY A 3 30.96 21.96 21.84
CA GLY A 3 29.54 22.18 21.48
C GLY A 3 29.22 22.14 19.98
N LEU A 4 30.09 22.74 19.14
CA LEU A 4 29.86 22.78 17.69
C LEU A 4 30.01 21.40 17.04
N ASN A 5 30.99 20.61 17.50
CA ASN A 5 31.24 19.26 16.95
C ASN A 5 30.15 18.26 17.35
N GLY A 6 29.59 18.38 18.56
CA GLY A 6 28.48 17.53 19.00
C GLY A 6 27.19 17.77 18.22
N ILE A 7 26.82 19.04 18.02
CA ILE A 7 25.60 19.40 17.25
C ILE A 7 25.75 19.04 15.77
N SER A 8 26.91 19.32 15.17
CA SER A 8 27.16 18.94 13.78
C SER A 8 27.08 17.43 13.56
N GLY A 9 27.62 16.62 14.48
CA GLY A 9 27.50 15.16 14.42
C GLY A 9 26.05 14.68 14.53
N MET A 10 25.27 15.28 15.44
CA MET A 10 23.84 15.00 15.57
C MET A 10 23.08 15.32 14.28
N LEU A 11 23.31 16.49 13.69
CA LEU A 11 22.62 16.90 12.45
C LEU A 11 22.93 15.96 11.30
N ILE A 12 24.20 15.59 11.10
CA ILE A 12 24.60 14.63 10.05
C ILE A 12 23.90 13.28 10.26
N ALA A 13 23.89 12.76 11.50
CA ALA A 13 23.23 11.50 11.80
C ALA A 13 21.72 11.54 11.51
N THR A 14 21.03 12.63 11.88
CA THR A 14 19.59 12.79 11.61
C THR A 14 19.29 12.87 10.12
N VAL A 15 20.08 13.61 9.34
CA VAL A 15 19.90 13.70 7.89
C VAL A 15 20.15 12.35 7.23
N LEU A 16 21.17 11.60 7.66
CA LEU A 16 21.44 10.26 7.14
C LEU A 16 20.26 9.31 7.42
N LEU A 17 19.73 9.34 8.64
CA LEU A 17 18.62 8.48 9.04
C LEU A 17 17.34 8.84 8.26
N LEU A 18 17.03 10.12 8.12
CA LEU A 18 15.89 10.60 7.32
C LEU A 18 16.05 10.31 5.83
N SER A 19 17.28 10.38 5.30
CA SER A 19 17.59 10.01 3.92
C SER A 19 17.27 8.54 3.66
N ILE A 20 17.67 7.64 4.55
CA ILE A 20 17.38 6.21 4.44
C ILE A 20 15.88 5.96 4.49
N ILE A 21 15.18 6.57 5.44
CA ILE A 21 13.71 6.46 5.55
C ILE A 21 13.04 6.99 4.28
N GLY A 22 13.42 8.18 3.81
CA GLY A 22 12.83 8.80 2.62
C GLY A 22 13.02 7.92 1.38
N PHE A 23 14.22 7.36 1.21
CA PHE A 23 14.49 6.43 0.12
C PHE A 23 13.61 5.18 0.19
N LEU A 24 13.53 4.53 1.36
CA LEU A 24 12.71 3.34 1.56
C LEU A 24 11.21 3.63 1.36
N ALA A 25 10.72 4.78 1.86
CA ALA A 25 9.33 5.18 1.74
C ALA A 25 8.92 5.42 0.28
N VAL A 26 9.77 6.10 -0.51
CA VAL A 26 9.51 6.32 -1.95
C VAL A 26 9.45 4.99 -2.70
N ASN A 27 10.35 4.06 -2.42
CA ASN A 27 10.34 2.72 -3.02
C ASN A 27 9.07 1.94 -2.62
N ALA A 28 8.66 2.00 -1.36
CA ALA A 28 7.44 1.35 -0.88
C ALA A 28 6.20 1.89 -1.61
N LEU A 29 6.07 3.22 -1.71
CA LEU A 29 4.95 3.86 -2.41
C LEU A 29 4.89 3.47 -3.90
N MET A 30 6.04 3.35 -4.58
CA MET A 30 6.08 2.90 -5.96
C MET A 30 5.57 1.46 -6.12
N VAL A 31 5.96 0.56 -5.20
CA VAL A 31 5.48 -0.83 -5.20
C VAL A 31 3.99 -0.88 -4.90
N GLU A 32 3.51 -0.14 -3.90
CA GLU A 32 2.08 -0.06 -3.58
C GLU A 32 1.25 0.41 -4.77
N GLN A 33 1.68 1.46 -5.47
CA GLN A 33 0.99 1.94 -6.68
C GLN A 33 0.97 0.91 -7.81
N ARG A 34 2.08 0.19 -8.00
CA ARG A 34 2.20 -0.87 -9.01
C ARG A 34 1.25 -2.03 -8.71
N GLU A 35 1.23 -2.51 -7.48
CA GLU A 35 0.39 -3.65 -7.10
C GLU A 35 -1.09 -3.27 -6.96
N ALA A 36 -1.41 -2.04 -6.53
CA ALA A 36 -2.78 -1.52 -6.56
C ALA A 36 -3.36 -1.48 -7.98
N SER A 37 -2.49 -1.26 -8.98
CA SER A 37 -2.88 -1.30 -10.40
C SER A 37 -2.88 -2.71 -10.99
N ASN A 38 -2.35 -3.70 -10.27
CA ASN A 38 -2.24 -5.09 -10.67
C ASN A 38 -3.34 -5.93 -9.99
N TYR A 39 -4.60 -5.60 -10.26
CA TYR A 39 -5.73 -6.34 -9.72
C TYR A 39 -5.87 -7.71 -10.41
N TYR A 40 -6.24 -8.72 -9.62
CA TYR A 40 -6.63 -10.02 -10.17
C TYR A 40 -7.83 -9.85 -11.09
N LYS A 41 -7.68 -10.31 -12.33
CA LYS A 41 -8.79 -10.43 -13.27
C LYS A 41 -9.50 -11.75 -13.02
N ILE A 42 -10.82 -11.70 -12.95
CA ILE A 42 -11.63 -12.92 -12.89
C ILE A 42 -11.79 -13.40 -14.33
N ASP A 43 -10.98 -14.38 -14.72
CA ASP A 43 -11.19 -15.10 -15.97
C ASP A 43 -12.36 -16.09 -15.78
N GLY A 44 -13.34 -16.05 -16.68
CA GLY A 44 -14.51 -16.94 -16.62
C GLY A 44 -15.59 -16.50 -15.64
N GLU A 45 -15.90 -15.19 -15.56
CA GLU A 45 -17.01 -14.63 -14.75
C GLU A 45 -18.34 -15.41 -14.90
N LYS A 46 -18.60 -15.93 -16.10
CA LYS A 46 -19.80 -16.71 -16.44
C LYS A 46 -19.80 -18.14 -15.88
N GLU A 47 -18.65 -18.65 -15.48
CA GLU A 47 -18.49 -19.97 -14.86
C GLU A 47 -18.51 -19.91 -13.33
N ILE A 48 -18.51 -18.70 -12.74
CA ILE A 48 -18.69 -18.52 -11.31
C ILE A 48 -20.13 -18.92 -10.94
N LYS A 49 -20.26 -20.08 -10.30
CA LYS A 49 -21.53 -20.59 -9.81
C LYS A 49 -21.80 -20.00 -8.42
N MET A 50 -22.91 -19.26 -8.28
CA MET A 50 -23.46 -18.95 -6.95
C MET A 50 -24.18 -20.19 -6.41
N PHE A 51 -23.65 -20.77 -5.33
CA PHE A 51 -24.22 -21.95 -4.68
C PHE A 51 -25.33 -21.62 -3.68
N ASP A 52 -25.58 -20.35 -3.39
CA ASP A 52 -26.60 -19.92 -2.42
C ASP A 52 -27.83 -19.30 -3.12
N LYS A 53 -28.99 -19.94 -2.95
CA LYS A 53 -30.27 -19.53 -3.54
C LYS A 53 -30.92 -18.35 -2.79
N SER A 54 -30.45 -18.03 -1.59
CA SER A 54 -31.05 -17.02 -0.70
C SER A 54 -30.65 -15.59 -1.09
N ALA A 55 -29.40 -15.38 -1.52
CA ALA A 55 -28.92 -14.07 -1.97
C ALA A 55 -29.65 -13.55 -3.22
N ALA A 56 -30.02 -14.43 -4.17
CA ALA A 56 -30.74 -14.06 -5.39
C ALA A 56 -32.17 -13.55 -5.11
N SER A 57 -32.84 -14.07 -4.08
CA SER A 57 -34.20 -13.65 -3.72
C SER A 57 -34.28 -12.22 -3.20
N ARG A 58 -33.19 -11.70 -2.61
CA ARG A 58 -33.18 -10.37 -1.96
C ARG A 58 -33.08 -9.22 -2.95
N VAL A 59 -32.55 -9.45 -4.15
CA VAL A 59 -32.39 -8.42 -5.20
C VAL A 59 -33.71 -8.19 -5.96
N VAL A 60 -34.59 -9.20 -5.98
CA VAL A 60 -35.89 -9.14 -6.68
C VAL A 60 -36.97 -8.48 -5.81
N ASP A 61 -36.87 -8.62 -4.49
CA ASP A 61 -37.82 -8.06 -3.52
C ASP A 61 -37.71 -6.53 -3.34
N ALA A 62 -36.60 -5.93 -3.79
CA ALA A 62 -36.33 -4.50 -3.68
C ALA A 62 -36.77 -3.67 -4.91
N LYS A 63 -37.55 -4.25 -5.84
CA LYS A 63 -38.01 -3.58 -7.06
C LYS A 63 -39.51 -3.36 -7.10
#